data_AF-A0A2T4JU10-F1
#
_entry.id   AF-A0A2T4JU10-F1
#
_cell.length_a   1.000
_cell.length_b   1.000
_cell.length_c   1.000
_cell.angle_alpha   90.00
_cell.angle_beta   90.00
_cell.angle_gamma   90.00
#
_symmetry.space_group_name_H-M   'P 1'
#
loop_
_entity.id
_entity.type
_entity.pdbx_description
1 polymer ?
#
loop_
_entity_poly.entity_id
_entity_poly.type
_entity_poly.pdbx_seq_one_letter_code
_entity_poly.pdbx_strand_id
1 'polypeptide(L)'
;MRALLLSCLLAALPAAGFAEEPISAAEFEAYATGKTLSYAVGGQVYGAEQYLPGRRVLWAFKGEECNYGRWYEEDGKVCFVYEHDATPQCWTFYRGAEGLRARFGD
;
A
#
# COMPACT_ATOMS: atom_id res chain seq x y z
N MET A 1 -3.51 44.13 49.69
CA MET A 1 -4.00 42.85 49.14
C MET A 1 -3.44 42.71 47.74
N ARG A 2 -2.50 41.78 47.54
CA ARG A 2 -1.79 41.56 46.28
C ARG A 2 -2.70 40.81 45.31
N ALA A 3 -3.13 41.44 44.22
CA ALA A 3 -3.88 40.80 43.15
C ALA A 3 -2.94 39.81 42.43
N LEU A 4 -3.23 38.52 42.57
CA LEU A 4 -2.53 37.45 41.86
C LEU A 4 -3.05 37.39 40.42
N LEU A 5 -2.18 37.71 39.48
CA LEU A 5 -2.37 37.54 38.04
C LEU A 5 -2.41 36.03 37.73
N LEU A 6 -3.58 35.52 37.32
CA LEU A 6 -3.68 34.18 36.74
C LEU A 6 -3.16 34.19 35.30
N SER A 7 -1.93 33.73 35.12
CA SER A 7 -1.39 33.37 33.80
C SER A 7 -2.03 32.05 33.34
N CYS A 8 -2.94 32.12 32.37
CA CYS A 8 -3.41 30.96 31.63
C CYS A 8 -2.26 30.39 30.79
N LEU A 9 -1.66 29.31 31.27
CA LEU A 9 -0.73 28.48 30.49
C LEU A 9 -1.55 27.71 29.45
N LEU A 10 -1.49 28.15 28.19
CA LEU A 10 -2.00 27.40 27.04
C LEU A 10 -1.12 26.16 26.87
N ALA A 11 -1.59 25.01 27.36
CA ALA A 11 -0.94 23.72 27.12
C ALA A 11 -1.07 23.39 25.63
N ALA A 12 0.03 23.56 24.88
CA ALA A 12 0.16 23.02 23.54
C ALA A 12 0.16 21.48 23.63
N LEU A 13 -0.97 20.85 23.35
CA LEU A 13 -1.00 19.41 23.18
C LEU A 13 -0.19 19.07 21.92
N PRO A 14 0.79 18.14 22.00
CA PRO A 14 1.44 17.63 20.82
C PRO A 14 0.40 16.88 19.99
N ALA A 15 0.16 17.33 18.77
CA ALA A 15 -0.57 16.54 17.79
C ALA A 15 0.27 15.29 17.51
N ALA A 16 -0.07 14.17 18.16
CA ALA A 16 0.43 12.87 17.79
C ALA A 16 -0.09 12.56 16.38
N GLY A 17 0.73 12.82 15.37
CA GLY A 17 0.46 12.34 14.02
C GLY A 17 0.57 10.83 14.04
N PHE A 18 -0.56 10.14 13.90
CA PHE A 18 -0.58 8.70 13.66
C PHE A 18 0.06 8.45 12.29
N ALA A 19 1.26 7.87 12.27
CA ALA A 19 1.84 7.34 11.05
C ALA A 19 0.93 6.21 10.54
N GLU A 20 0.60 6.23 9.25
CA GLU A 20 -0.22 5.18 8.66
C GLU A 20 0.55 3.85 8.71
N GLU A 21 0.01 2.87 9.44
CA GLU A 21 0.65 1.56 9.58
C GLU A 21 0.49 0.75 8.28
N PRO A 22 1.54 0.02 7.86
CA PRO A 22 1.45 -0.86 6.71
C PRO A 22 0.51 -2.03 7.02
N ILE A 23 -0.25 -2.48 6.02
CA ILE A 23 -1.05 -3.70 6.15
C ILE A 23 -0.17 -4.93 5.97
N SER A 24 -0.50 -6.01 6.67
CA SER A 24 0.14 -7.30 6.51
C SER A 24 -0.17 -7.92 5.14
N ALA A 25 0.66 -8.89 4.72
CA ALA A 25 0.40 -9.66 3.51
C ALA A 25 -0.93 -10.44 3.55
N ALA A 26 -1.37 -10.86 4.74
CA ALA A 26 -2.66 -11.54 4.90
C ALA A 26 -3.84 -10.57 4.71
N GLU A 27 -3.74 -9.35 5.23
CA GLU A 27 -4.74 -8.30 4.98
C GLU A 27 -4.75 -7.87 3.52
N PHE A 28 -3.58 -7.79 2.89
CA PHE A 28 -3.45 -7.58 1.46
C PHE A 28 -4.12 -8.71 0.65
N GLU A 29 -3.86 -9.98 0.99
CA GLU A 29 -4.48 -11.14 0.33
C GLU A 29 -6.01 -11.08 0.42
N ALA A 30 -6.54 -10.82 1.61
CA ALA A 30 -7.97 -10.69 1.85
C ALA A 30 -8.58 -9.51 1.08
N TYR A 31 -7.83 -8.42 0.92
CA TYR A 31 -8.28 -7.27 0.14
C TYR A 31 -8.26 -7.55 -1.36
N ALA A 32 -7.17 -8.08 -1.90
CA ALA A 32 -6.91 -8.11 -3.33
C ALA A 32 -7.54 -9.31 -4.03
N THR A 33 -7.56 -10.49 -3.39
CA THR A 33 -7.98 -11.76 -4.03
C THR A 33 -9.37 -11.66 -4.64
N GLY A 34 -9.48 -12.05 -5.92
CA GLY A 34 -10.71 -11.99 -6.70
C GLY A 34 -11.03 -10.62 -7.31
N LYS A 35 -10.19 -9.60 -7.09
CA LYS A 35 -10.34 -8.27 -7.69
C LYS A 35 -9.37 -8.05 -8.85
N THR A 36 -9.70 -7.07 -9.67
CA THR A 36 -8.75 -6.38 -10.55
C THR A 36 -8.50 -5.00 -9.97
N LEU A 37 -7.25 -4.68 -9.66
CA LEU A 37 -6.83 -3.39 -9.14
C LEU A 37 -6.16 -2.58 -10.25
N SER A 38 -6.51 -1.30 -10.36
CA SER A 38 -5.83 -0.36 -11.25
C SER A 38 -4.70 0.34 -10.50
N TYR A 39 -3.54 0.43 -11.13
CA TYR A 39 -2.36 1.07 -10.57
C TYR A 39 -2.14 2.44 -11.21
N ALA A 40 -1.98 3.46 -10.38
CA ALA A 40 -1.84 4.84 -10.82
C ALA A 40 -0.71 5.58 -10.09
N VAL A 41 -0.05 6.49 -10.81
CA VAL A 41 0.91 7.46 -10.25
C VAL A 41 0.48 8.84 -10.71
N GLY A 42 0.42 9.81 -9.79
CA GLY A 42 -0.07 11.17 -10.10
C GLY A 42 -1.50 11.18 -10.66
N GLY A 43 -2.34 10.21 -10.28
CA GLY A 43 -3.71 10.06 -10.78
C GLY A 43 -3.82 9.46 -12.19
N GLN A 44 -2.72 9.12 -12.85
CA GLN A 44 -2.71 8.48 -14.16
C GLN A 44 -2.54 6.97 -14.01
N VAL A 45 -3.52 6.20 -14.52
CA VAL A 45 -3.46 4.73 -14.52
C VAL A 45 -2.45 4.26 -15.57
N TYR A 46 -1.47 3.48 -15.13
CA TYR A 46 -0.42 2.92 -16.00
C TYR A 46 -0.58 1.42 -16.24
N GLY A 47 -1.29 0.71 -15.37
CA GLY A 47 -1.51 -0.72 -15.50
C GLY A 47 -2.66 -1.21 -14.63
N ALA A 48 -3.01 -2.47 -14.79
CA ALA A 48 -3.98 -3.16 -13.97
C ALA A 48 -3.46 -4.56 -13.63
N GLU A 49 -3.83 -5.03 -12.45
CA GLU A 49 -3.47 -6.35 -11.95
C GLU A 49 -4.70 -7.11 -11.51
N GLN A 50 -4.89 -8.31 -12.04
CA GLN A 50 -5.90 -9.24 -11.56
C GLN A 50 -5.31 -10.20 -10.54
N TYR A 51 -5.98 -10.35 -9.39
CA TYR A 51 -5.55 -11.20 -8.29
C TYR A 51 -6.36 -12.48 -8.25
N LEU A 52 -5.72 -13.61 -8.55
CA LEU A 52 -6.33 -14.93 -8.59
C LEU A 52 -6.10 -15.71 -7.29
N PRO A 53 -6.95 -16.71 -6.99
CA PRO A 53 -6.71 -17.62 -5.86
C PRO A 53 -5.34 -18.30 -5.93
N GLY A 54 -4.72 -18.46 -4.76
CA GLY A 54 -3.41 -19.08 -4.61
C GLY A 54 -2.24 -18.14 -4.91
N ARG A 55 -2.41 -16.84 -4.64
CA ARG A 55 -1.38 -15.79 -4.84
C ARG A 55 -0.82 -15.72 -6.25
N ARG A 56 -1.68 -15.92 -7.24
CA ARG A 56 -1.36 -15.77 -8.67
C ARG A 56 -1.88 -14.43 -9.15
N VAL A 57 -1.19 -13.82 -10.10
CA VAL A 57 -1.58 -12.54 -10.68
C VAL A 57 -1.48 -12.55 -12.20
N LEU A 58 -2.26 -11.68 -12.84
CA LEU A 58 -2.07 -11.27 -14.22
C LEU A 58 -1.88 -9.76 -14.21
N TRP A 59 -0.67 -9.32 -14.56
CA TRP A 59 -0.32 -7.92 -14.72
C TRP A 59 -0.47 -7.50 -16.18
N ALA A 60 -0.98 -6.31 -16.45
CA ALA A 60 -0.89 -5.70 -17.77
C ALA A 60 -0.62 -4.21 -17.66
N PHE A 61 0.38 -3.73 -18.40
CA PHE A 61 0.48 -2.30 -18.69
C PHE A 61 -0.67 -1.88 -19.61
N LYS A 62 -1.02 -0.60 -19.57
CA LYS A 62 -2.11 -0.06 -20.38
C LYS A 62 -1.84 -0.27 -21.87
N GLY A 63 -2.61 -1.17 -22.50
CA GLY A 63 -2.52 -1.47 -23.93
C GLY A 63 -1.53 -2.57 -24.31
N GLU A 64 -0.94 -3.24 -23.32
CA GLU A 64 0.00 -4.35 -23.53
C GLU A 64 -0.64 -5.71 -23.20
N GLU A 65 0.07 -6.79 -23.52
CA GLU A 65 -0.33 -8.16 -23.19
C GLU A 65 -0.24 -8.44 -21.68
N CYS A 66 -0.98 -9.45 -21.23
CA CYS A 66 -0.95 -9.88 -19.83
C CYS A 66 0.31 -10.69 -19.54
N ASN A 67 0.98 -10.38 -18.44
CA ASN A 67 2.11 -11.11 -17.90
C ASN A 67 1.66 -11.84 -16.63
N TYR A 68 1.79 -13.18 -16.62
CA TYR A 68 1.46 -13.98 -15.46
C TYR A 68 2.53 -13.85 -14.39
N GLY A 69 2.10 -13.90 -13.14
CA GLY A 69 3.01 -13.85 -12.01
C GLY A 69 2.44 -14.53 -10.78
N ARG A 70 3.24 -14.45 -9.73
CA ARG A 70 2.87 -14.85 -8.37
C ARG A 70 3.40 -13.81 -7.41
N TRP A 71 2.76 -13.74 -6.25
CA TRP A 71 3.26 -12.92 -5.16
C TRP A 71 3.45 -13.74 -3.89
N TYR A 72 4.35 -13.27 -3.03
CA TYR A 72 4.64 -13.87 -1.73
C TYR A 72 4.98 -12.78 -0.72
N GLU A 73 5.06 -13.15 0.55
CA GLU A 73 5.46 -12.25 1.61
C GLU A 73 6.94 -12.46 1.92
N GLU A 74 7.66 -11.36 2.13
CA GLU A 74 9.07 -11.34 2.54
C GLU A 74 9.33 -10.06 3.36
N ASP A 75 9.79 -10.23 4.60
CA ASP A 75 10.08 -9.14 5.54
C ASP A 75 8.94 -8.11 5.70
N GLY A 76 7.69 -8.60 5.72
CA GLY A 76 6.50 -7.76 5.82
C GLY A 76 6.15 -7.00 4.54
N LYS A 77 6.87 -7.23 3.43
CA LYS A 77 6.56 -6.71 2.10
C LYS A 77 5.79 -7.76 1.29
N VAL A 78 5.06 -7.30 0.28
CA VAL A 78 4.43 -8.15 -0.74
C VAL A 78 5.31 -8.09 -1.98
N CYS A 79 5.94 -9.20 -2.32
CA CYS A 79 6.89 -9.31 -3.44
C CYS A 79 6.27 -10.05 -4.61
N PHE A 80 6.37 -9.47 -5.81
CA PHE A 80 5.84 -10.01 -7.06
C PHE A 80 6.98 -10.51 -7.94
N VAL A 81 6.77 -11.64 -8.60
CA VAL A 81 7.65 -12.17 -9.66
C VAL A 81 6.79 -12.58 -10.86
N TYR A 82 7.32 -12.37 -12.06
CA TYR A 82 6.60 -12.57 -13.32
C TYR A 82 7.31 -13.58 -14.22
N GLU A 83 6.59 -14.15 -15.18
CA GLU A 83 7.13 -15.24 -16.03
C GLU A 83 8.33 -14.82 -16.89
N HIS A 84 8.35 -13.57 -17.35
CA HIS A 84 9.40 -13.04 -18.21
C HIS A 84 10.54 -12.34 -17.45
N ASP A 85 10.37 -12.10 -16.14
CA ASP A 85 11.39 -11.52 -15.27
C ASP A 85 11.19 -12.03 -13.84
N ALA A 86 12.13 -12.86 -13.38
CA ALA A 86 12.11 -13.46 -12.06
C ALA A 86 12.63 -12.53 -10.96
N THR A 87 13.04 -11.30 -11.28
CA THR A 87 13.49 -10.31 -10.30
C THR A 87 12.32 -9.89 -9.40
N PRO A 88 12.39 -10.10 -8.08
CA PRO A 88 11.31 -9.72 -7.18
C PRO A 88 11.09 -8.21 -7.14
N GLN A 89 9.83 -7.81 -7.24
CA GLN A 89 9.36 -6.44 -7.04
C GLN A 89 8.59 -6.35 -5.73
N CYS A 90 9.22 -5.83 -4.69
CA CYS A 90 8.67 -5.82 -3.33
C CYS A 90 8.01 -4.49 -2.98
N TRP A 91 6.82 -4.54 -2.39
CA TRP A 91 6.01 -3.38 -2.06
C TRP A 91 5.53 -3.43 -0.60
N THR A 92 5.50 -2.26 0.04
CA THR A 92 4.74 -2.05 1.27
C THR A 92 3.40 -1.43 0.93
N PHE A 93 2.31 -2.04 1.40
CA PHE A 93 0.95 -1.54 1.19
C PHE A 93 0.40 -0.87 2.44
N TYR A 94 -0.38 0.19 2.24
CA TYR A 94 -1.06 0.93 3.29
C TYR A 94 -2.53 1.09 2.95
N ARG A 95 -3.39 1.05 3.97
CA ARG A 95 -4.83 1.20 3.79
C ARG A 95 -5.24 2.66 3.81
N GLY A 96 -5.68 3.17 2.66
CA GLY A 96 -6.32 4.48 2.53
C GLY A 96 -7.85 4.42 2.53
N ALA A 97 -8.48 5.59 2.50
CA ALA A 97 -9.94 5.73 2.41
C ALA A 97 -10.52 5.19 1.08
N GLU A 98 -9.81 5.40 -0.03
CA GLU A 98 -10.30 5.08 -1.38
C GLU A 98 -9.67 3.81 -1.97
N GLY A 99 -8.69 3.20 -1.29
CA GLY A 99 -7.97 2.05 -1.81
C GLY A 99 -6.67 1.77 -1.05
N LEU A 100 -5.74 1.12 -1.73
CA LEU A 100 -4.39 0.92 -1.22
C LEU A 100 -3.43 1.96 -1.78
N ARG A 101 -2.48 2.38 -0.95
CA ARG A 101 -1.28 3.07 -1.38
C ARG A 101 -0.13 2.07 -1.35
N ALA A 102 0.62 1.98 -2.43
CA ALA A 102 1.80 1.14 -2.52
C ALA A 102 3.07 1.99 -2.46
N ARG A 103 4.08 1.52 -1.74
CA ARG A 103 5.44 2.08 -1.76
C ARG A 103 6.40 0.99 -2.19
N PHE A 104 7.17 1.25 -3.24
CA PHE A 104 8.21 0.32 -3.68
C PHE A 104 9.28 0.22 -2.59
N GLY A 105 9.68 -1.00 -2.26
CA GLY A 105 10.78 -1.26 -1.35
C GLY A 105 12.09 -1.37 -2.12
N ASP A 106 13.15 -0.80 -1.55
CA ASP A 106 14.53 -1.10 -1.93
C ASP A 106 14.88 -2.56 -1.60
#